data_AF-A0A0T6AMI1-F1
#
_entry.id   AF-A0A0T6AMI1-F1
#
_cell.length_a   1.000
_cell.length_b   1.000
_cell.length_c   1.000
_cell.angle_alpha   90.00
_cell.angle_beta   90.00
_cell.angle_gamma   90.00
#
_symmetry.space_group_name_H-M   'P 1'
#
loop_
_entity.id
_entity.type
_entity.pdbx_description
1 polymer ?
#
loop_
_entity_poly.entity_id
_entity_poly.type
_entity_poly.pdbx_seq_one_letter_code
_entity_poly.pdbx_strand_id
1 'polypeptide(L)'
;MRSISWRTVVRIIGVFAILVLPQVFAAVAVADPTEKICRKDSPDPDPANRINSAPCGTYGEFISRVADTGEDIQIRYMVHKPKNKSKAIVVLIAGGLLGTGIAGNPATGQVFTAGENFLVRSAQLFAEDGYTALTIHRPVKLTSPTPTAEFPTTGPGQAQWDHYRVSSKHAFDIVRALAIVNTGNLPVFLAGTSRGAISVVANSMLGNGILVSSPVANLTGVLPPDWPGCPPAMTCGLYVGHPWPSLQPGFVAVPTHVMAHQQDACSGTAPASALALHNAFLAAGVDSRFDTVDGGFAAPGEPACEALHFHGFFGVENRAVKFHTKRLDEILKDLEKQFKGNTKPMTLPGAVGVATAYTMDLATLASDPGDTLTYSLPYPRSNRASPGAPANLSLVGSLVVYTPPGPGPMTDGFTYLVSDGKGGISASYVIVTVP
;
A
#
# COMPACT_ATOMS: atom_id res chain seq x y z
N MET A 1 92.09 19.62 -7.41
CA MET A 1 92.89 20.15 -8.53
C MET A 1 92.12 19.96 -9.84
N ARG A 2 92.09 21.03 -10.64
CA ARG A 2 91.83 21.09 -12.10
C ARG A 2 90.43 20.79 -12.63
N SER A 3 89.79 21.90 -13.02
CA SER A 3 88.88 22.02 -14.18
C SER A 3 89.50 21.47 -15.47
N ILE A 4 88.68 21.04 -16.42
CA ILE A 4 88.83 21.33 -17.87
C ILE A 4 87.48 21.01 -18.56
N SER A 5 87.08 21.92 -19.45
CA SER A 5 85.91 21.82 -20.33
C SER A 5 86.31 21.42 -21.75
N TRP A 6 85.44 20.72 -22.50
CA TRP A 6 85.04 21.07 -23.89
C TRP A 6 84.16 20.00 -24.55
N ARG A 7 82.95 20.41 -24.98
CA ARG A 7 82.37 20.40 -26.37
C ARG A 7 83.04 19.44 -27.39
N THR A 8 82.41 18.64 -28.24
CA THR A 8 81.09 18.55 -28.93
C THR A 8 81.00 17.10 -29.49
N VAL A 9 79.84 16.51 -29.79
CA VAL A 9 79.36 16.25 -31.17
C VAL A 9 77.96 15.62 -31.10
N VAL A 10 77.06 16.22 -31.87
CA VAL A 10 75.65 15.87 -32.08
C VAL A 10 75.54 14.60 -32.92
N ARG A 11 74.69 13.65 -32.50
CA ARG A 11 74.06 12.65 -33.37
C ARG A 11 72.54 12.80 -33.26
N ILE A 12 71.93 13.22 -34.36
CA ILE A 12 70.49 13.29 -34.55
C ILE A 12 69.98 11.85 -34.69
N ILE A 13 69.14 11.41 -33.76
CA ILE A 13 68.32 10.19 -33.89
C ILE A 13 66.87 10.66 -33.91
N GLY A 14 66.23 10.53 -35.07
CA GLY A 14 64.80 10.78 -35.22
C GLY A 14 64.01 9.69 -34.49
N VAL A 15 63.27 10.09 -33.46
CA VAL A 15 62.29 9.24 -32.78
C VAL A 15 60.91 9.57 -33.33
N PHE A 16 60.32 8.65 -34.08
CA PHE A 16 58.91 8.69 -34.43
C PHE A 16 58.08 8.44 -33.16
N ALA A 17 57.51 9.51 -32.59
CA ALA A 17 56.52 9.40 -31.54
C ALA A 17 55.17 9.02 -32.16
N ILE A 18 54.80 7.74 -32.08
CA ILE A 18 53.43 7.29 -32.35
C ILE A 18 52.60 7.71 -31.13
N LEU A 19 51.76 8.73 -31.31
CA LEU A 19 50.74 9.11 -30.34
C LEU A 19 49.67 8.02 -30.30
N VAL A 20 49.76 7.11 -29.33
CA VAL A 20 48.66 6.20 -29.00
C VAL A 20 47.74 6.94 -28.04
N LEU A 21 46.66 7.53 -28.57
CA LEU A 21 45.54 7.99 -27.75
C LEU A 21 44.91 6.77 -27.06
N PRO A 22 44.79 6.73 -25.72
CA PRO A 22 44.02 5.68 -25.08
C PRO A 22 42.57 5.89 -25.48
N GLN A 23 42.01 4.97 -26.27
CA GLN A 23 40.57 4.92 -26.48
C GLN A 23 39.92 4.55 -25.15
N VAL A 24 39.37 5.56 -24.48
CA VAL A 24 38.45 5.34 -23.37
C VAL A 24 37.18 4.78 -24.00
N PHE A 25 37.06 3.45 -24.03
CA PHE A 25 35.78 2.83 -24.29
C PHE A 25 34.85 3.24 -23.15
N ALA A 26 33.87 4.09 -23.44
CA ALA A 26 32.73 4.25 -22.56
C ALA A 26 32.14 2.86 -22.35
N ALA A 27 32.13 2.38 -21.11
CA ALA A 27 31.44 1.15 -20.77
C ALA A 27 29.99 1.30 -21.22
N VAL A 28 29.58 0.57 -22.26
CA VAL A 28 28.16 0.37 -22.54
C VAL A 28 27.65 -0.40 -21.33
N ALA A 29 26.94 0.31 -20.43
CA ALA A 29 26.26 -0.35 -19.33
C ALA A 29 25.28 -1.35 -19.94
N VAL A 30 25.64 -2.63 -19.90
CA VAL A 30 24.68 -3.70 -20.17
C VAL A 30 23.69 -3.61 -19.03
N ALA A 31 22.48 -3.10 -19.31
CA ALA A 31 21.41 -3.02 -18.34
C ALA A 31 21.28 -4.37 -17.63
N ASP A 32 21.25 -4.34 -16.30
CA ASP A 32 21.02 -5.53 -15.49
C ASP A 32 19.74 -6.22 -16.00
N PRO A 33 19.72 -7.54 -16.25
CA PRO A 33 18.50 -8.24 -16.68
C PRO A 33 17.29 -7.90 -15.80
N THR A 34 17.51 -7.62 -14.50
CA THR A 34 16.47 -7.17 -13.57
C THR A 34 15.98 -5.75 -13.84
N GLU A 35 16.84 -4.85 -14.33
CA GLU A 35 16.49 -3.47 -14.71
C GLU A 35 15.44 -3.44 -15.82
N LYS A 36 15.54 -4.33 -16.81
CA LYS A 36 14.54 -4.45 -17.88
C LYS A 36 13.21 -5.03 -17.38
N ILE A 37 13.25 -5.92 -16.40
CA ILE A 37 12.08 -6.67 -15.95
C ILE A 37 11.24 -5.89 -14.93
N CYS A 38 11.86 -5.15 -14.01
CA CYS A 38 11.13 -4.54 -12.89
C CYS A 38 11.09 -3.01 -12.89
N ARG A 39 11.80 -2.32 -13.80
CA ARG A 39 11.91 -0.85 -13.78
C ARG A 39 11.44 -0.16 -15.06
N LYS A 40 11.03 -0.93 -16.08
CA LYS A 40 10.55 -0.40 -17.36
C LYS A 40 9.11 -0.79 -17.58
N ASP A 41 8.40 0.06 -18.30
CA ASP A 41 7.05 -0.23 -18.76
C ASP A 41 7.00 -1.54 -19.53
N SER A 42 5.83 -2.16 -19.48
CA SER A 42 5.55 -3.29 -20.37
C SER A 42 5.74 -2.81 -21.82
N PRO A 43 6.59 -3.46 -22.63
CA PRO A 43 7.02 -2.91 -23.91
C PRO A 43 6.01 -3.13 -25.05
N ASP A 44 5.15 -4.13 -24.90
CA ASP A 44 4.21 -4.61 -25.90
C ASP A 44 3.02 -5.30 -25.21
N PRO A 45 1.91 -5.59 -25.93
CA PRO A 45 0.71 -6.15 -25.33
C PRO A 45 0.80 -7.65 -25.01
N ASP A 46 1.95 -8.31 -25.16
CA ASP A 46 2.13 -9.71 -24.74
C ASP A 46 2.21 -9.79 -23.20
N PRO A 47 1.28 -10.47 -22.52
CA PRO A 47 1.33 -10.67 -21.07
C PRO A 47 2.65 -11.27 -20.56
N ALA A 48 3.38 -12.03 -21.39
CA ALA A 48 4.66 -12.61 -21.03
C ALA A 48 5.77 -11.56 -20.87
N ASN A 49 5.67 -10.43 -21.57
CA ASN A 49 6.67 -9.37 -21.58
C ASN A 49 6.37 -8.24 -20.59
N ARG A 50 5.29 -8.35 -19.80
CA ARG A 50 4.89 -7.35 -18.82
C ARG A 50 6.01 -7.01 -17.82
N ILE A 51 5.98 -5.79 -17.29
CA ILE A 51 6.76 -5.44 -16.09
C ILE A 51 6.45 -6.44 -14.96
N ASN A 52 7.47 -6.90 -14.26
CA ASN A 52 7.35 -7.81 -13.14
C ASN A 52 8.25 -7.38 -11.98
N SER A 53 7.64 -6.95 -10.88
CA SER A 53 8.37 -6.51 -9.68
C SER A 53 8.84 -7.65 -8.78
N ALA A 54 8.40 -8.90 -8.97
CA ALA A 54 8.79 -10.01 -8.09
C ALA A 54 10.31 -10.19 -7.91
N PRO A 55 11.14 -10.17 -8.98
CA PRO A 55 12.58 -10.37 -8.84
C PRO A 55 13.31 -9.27 -8.04
N CYS A 56 12.68 -8.11 -7.88
CA CYS A 56 13.27 -6.94 -7.22
C CYS A 56 12.73 -6.73 -5.79
N GLY A 57 11.81 -7.60 -5.35
CA GLY A 57 11.20 -7.52 -4.03
C GLY A 57 11.80 -8.51 -3.03
N THR A 58 11.47 -8.29 -1.76
CA THR A 58 11.73 -9.24 -0.68
C THR A 58 10.41 -9.75 -0.13
N TYR A 59 10.25 -11.07 -0.07
CA TYR A 59 9.09 -11.76 0.47
C TYR A 59 9.13 -11.80 2.00
N GLY A 60 7.95 -11.74 2.62
CA GLY A 60 7.77 -12.16 4.00
C GLY A 60 6.33 -12.60 4.27
N GLU A 61 6.12 -13.24 5.40
CA GLU A 61 4.79 -13.67 5.86
C GLU A 61 4.71 -13.63 7.38
N PHE A 62 3.50 -13.50 7.92
CA PHE A 62 3.24 -13.56 9.35
C PHE A 62 1.80 -13.98 9.64
N ILE A 63 1.57 -14.53 10.84
CA ILE A 63 0.22 -14.78 11.35
C ILE A 63 -0.33 -13.48 11.90
N SER A 64 -1.38 -12.95 11.27
CA SER A 64 -1.98 -11.64 11.59
C SER A 64 -3.07 -11.72 12.65
N ARG A 65 -3.91 -12.76 12.64
CA ARG A 65 -5.01 -12.91 13.61
C ARG A 65 -5.56 -14.32 13.53
N VAL A 66 -6.54 -14.63 14.36
CA VAL A 66 -7.30 -15.89 14.30
C VAL A 66 -8.64 -15.61 13.61
N ALA A 67 -9.03 -16.49 12.69
CA ALA A 67 -10.32 -16.46 12.01
C ALA A 67 -11.47 -16.70 12.99
N ASP A 68 -12.69 -16.35 12.59
CA ASP A 68 -13.88 -16.62 13.41
C ASP A 68 -14.11 -18.13 13.59
N THR A 69 -13.61 -18.93 12.65
CA THR A 69 -13.62 -20.39 12.62
C THR A 69 -12.45 -21.05 13.37
N GLY A 70 -11.52 -20.25 13.91
CA GLY A 70 -10.43 -20.70 14.79
C GLY A 70 -9.08 -20.94 14.13
N GLU A 71 -8.97 -20.90 12.80
CA GLU A 71 -7.70 -21.06 12.09
C GLU A 71 -6.87 -19.78 12.11
N ASP A 72 -5.55 -19.93 12.04
CA ASP A 72 -4.64 -18.80 11.86
C ASP A 72 -4.85 -18.13 10.49
N ILE A 73 -4.89 -16.80 10.49
CA ILE A 73 -4.89 -15.95 9.30
C ILE A 73 -3.47 -15.50 9.01
N GLN A 74 -2.92 -16.00 7.92
CA GLN A 74 -1.63 -15.58 7.39
C GLN A 74 -1.79 -14.39 6.43
N ILE A 75 -0.91 -13.42 6.57
CA ILE A 75 -0.69 -12.35 5.58
C ILE A 75 0.69 -12.55 4.97
N ARG A 76 0.72 -12.59 3.64
CA ARG A 76 1.95 -12.61 2.84
C ARG A 76 2.18 -11.23 2.28
N TYR A 77 3.43 -10.82 2.17
CA TYR A 77 3.77 -9.49 1.67
C TYR A 77 5.06 -9.51 0.85
N MET A 78 5.23 -8.48 0.04
CA MET A 78 6.43 -8.22 -0.74
C MET A 78 6.84 -6.76 -0.52
N VAL A 79 8.12 -6.54 -0.24
CA VAL A 79 8.67 -5.20 -0.01
C VAL A 79 9.70 -4.85 -1.08
N HIS A 80 9.57 -3.66 -1.66
CA HIS A 80 10.59 -3.05 -2.51
C HIS A 80 11.16 -1.84 -1.79
N LYS A 81 12.48 -1.80 -1.65
CA LYS A 81 13.17 -0.70 -0.97
C LYS A 81 13.98 0.12 -1.99
N PRO A 82 13.97 1.45 -1.87
CA PRO A 82 14.84 2.30 -2.66
C PRO A 82 16.31 2.00 -2.38
N LYS A 83 17.19 2.31 -3.35
CA LYS A 83 18.64 2.20 -3.15
C LYS A 83 19.15 3.15 -2.05
N ASN A 84 18.51 4.31 -1.92
CA ASN A 84 18.81 5.32 -0.91
C ASN A 84 17.82 5.22 0.27
N LYS A 85 17.95 6.09 1.28
CA LYS A 85 16.99 6.16 2.40
C LYS A 85 15.57 6.45 1.88
N SER A 86 14.59 5.68 2.36
CA SER A 86 13.19 5.86 2.00
C SER A 86 12.63 7.18 2.54
N LYS A 87 11.87 7.89 1.70
CA LYS A 87 11.12 9.10 2.06
C LYS A 87 9.88 8.77 2.90
N ALA A 88 9.20 7.69 2.54
CA ALA A 88 7.98 7.20 3.16
C ALA A 88 7.74 5.73 2.78
N ILE A 89 6.69 5.13 3.35
CA ILE A 89 6.17 3.81 2.94
C ILE A 89 4.85 4.01 2.20
N VAL A 90 4.68 3.27 1.10
CA VAL A 90 3.40 3.19 0.37
C VAL A 90 2.88 1.77 0.46
N VAL A 91 1.76 1.57 1.14
CA VAL A 91 1.07 0.27 1.19
C VAL A 91 0.25 0.11 -0.08
N LEU A 92 0.59 -0.91 -0.87
CA LEU A 92 -0.01 -1.19 -2.17
C LEU A 92 -1.09 -2.26 -2.01
N ILE A 93 -2.34 -1.87 -2.28
CA ILE A 93 -3.52 -2.72 -2.09
C ILE A 93 -4.18 -3.02 -3.43
N ALA A 94 -4.17 -4.30 -3.82
CA ALA A 94 -4.74 -4.73 -5.09
C ALA A 94 -6.27 -4.64 -5.16
N GLY A 95 -6.75 -4.54 -6.40
CA GLY A 95 -8.15 -4.61 -6.78
C GLY A 95 -8.73 -6.03 -6.70
N GLY A 96 -9.82 -6.29 -7.42
CA GLY A 96 -10.51 -7.58 -7.40
C GLY A 96 -10.77 -8.06 -5.97
N LEU A 97 -10.36 -9.29 -5.67
CA LEU A 97 -10.49 -9.94 -4.36
C LEU A 97 -9.22 -9.81 -3.48
N LEU A 98 -8.42 -8.74 -3.66
CA LEU A 98 -7.13 -8.50 -2.99
C LEU A 98 -6.03 -9.56 -3.28
N GLY A 99 -6.25 -10.40 -4.30
CA GLY A 99 -5.30 -11.44 -4.68
C GLY A 99 -4.08 -10.84 -5.39
N THR A 100 -2.95 -10.75 -4.69
CA THR A 100 -1.69 -10.25 -5.28
C THR A 100 -0.80 -11.33 -5.88
N GLY A 101 -1.19 -12.60 -5.81
CA GLY A 101 -0.37 -13.72 -6.34
C GLY A 101 1.01 -13.89 -5.69
N ILE A 102 1.28 -13.19 -4.57
CA ILE A 102 2.57 -13.23 -3.88
C ILE A 102 2.77 -14.61 -3.24
N ALA A 103 3.86 -15.28 -3.62
CA ALA A 103 4.39 -16.45 -2.95
C ALA A 103 5.92 -16.37 -2.93
N GLY A 104 6.54 -16.99 -1.94
CA GLY A 104 7.99 -16.89 -1.74
C GLY A 104 8.48 -17.76 -0.61
N ASN A 105 9.73 -17.53 -0.22
CA ASN A 105 10.37 -18.18 0.90
C ASN A 105 10.70 -17.13 1.98
N PRO A 106 10.07 -17.20 3.16
CA PRO A 106 10.29 -16.20 4.21
C PRO A 106 11.67 -16.30 4.87
N ALA A 107 12.35 -17.44 4.77
CA ALA A 107 13.69 -17.62 5.33
C ALA A 107 14.78 -16.93 4.47
N THR A 108 14.61 -16.93 3.14
CA THR A 108 15.56 -16.28 2.23
C THR A 108 15.10 -14.89 1.78
N GLY A 109 13.82 -14.56 2.00
CA GLY A 109 13.19 -13.37 1.47
C GLY A 109 12.96 -13.43 -0.04
N GLN A 110 13.15 -14.58 -0.69
CA GLN A 110 12.95 -14.70 -2.14
C GLN A 110 11.47 -14.66 -2.50
N VAL A 111 11.11 -13.82 -3.45
CA VAL A 111 9.78 -13.84 -4.08
C VAL A 111 9.80 -14.80 -5.27
N PHE A 112 8.91 -15.79 -5.28
CA PHE A 112 8.76 -16.74 -6.39
C PHE A 112 7.79 -16.21 -7.45
N THR A 113 6.65 -15.70 -7.00
CA THR A 113 5.58 -15.20 -7.88
C THR A 113 5.00 -13.91 -7.33
N ALA A 114 4.55 -13.04 -8.24
CA ALA A 114 3.67 -11.92 -7.95
C ALA A 114 2.68 -11.76 -9.11
N GLY A 115 1.47 -11.30 -8.80
CA GLY A 115 0.36 -11.17 -9.74
C GLY A 115 0.46 -9.93 -10.64
N GLU A 116 -0.46 -9.86 -11.59
CA GLU A 116 -0.43 -8.91 -12.70
C GLU A 116 -1.07 -7.56 -12.38
N ASN A 117 -1.71 -7.44 -11.21
CA ASN A 117 -2.34 -6.20 -10.76
C ASN A 117 -1.37 -5.01 -10.87
N PHE A 118 -1.86 -3.86 -11.35
CA PHE A 118 -1.06 -2.65 -11.60
C PHE A 118 -0.08 -2.32 -10.46
N LEU A 119 -0.55 -2.16 -9.22
CA LEU A 119 0.32 -1.80 -8.11
C LEU A 119 1.30 -2.92 -7.76
N VAL A 120 0.90 -4.17 -7.90
CA VAL A 120 1.74 -5.34 -7.60
C VAL A 120 2.89 -5.44 -8.60
N ARG A 121 2.60 -5.39 -9.89
CA ARG A 121 3.61 -5.55 -10.95
C ARG A 121 4.51 -4.32 -11.10
N SER A 122 4.03 -3.16 -10.65
CA SER A 122 4.73 -1.86 -10.71
C SER A 122 5.37 -1.44 -9.39
N ALA A 123 5.33 -2.29 -8.35
CA ALA A 123 5.77 -1.92 -7.00
C ALA A 123 7.22 -1.40 -6.95
N GLN A 124 8.13 -1.95 -7.76
CA GLN A 124 9.51 -1.48 -7.82
C GLN A 124 9.62 -0.03 -8.31
N LEU A 125 8.70 0.46 -9.14
CA LEU A 125 8.74 1.83 -9.65
C LEU A 125 8.57 2.89 -8.54
N PHE A 126 7.83 2.56 -7.47
CA PHE A 126 7.77 3.41 -6.27
C PHE A 126 9.14 3.45 -5.55
N ALA A 127 9.84 2.31 -5.50
CA ALA A 127 11.19 2.24 -4.94
C ALA A 127 12.23 3.00 -5.76
N GLU A 128 12.11 3.02 -7.09
CA GLU A 128 12.95 3.90 -7.92
C GLU A 128 12.75 5.39 -7.59
N ASP A 129 11.57 5.76 -7.07
CA ASP A 129 11.21 7.14 -6.70
C ASP A 129 11.49 7.50 -5.24
N GLY A 130 12.13 6.58 -4.49
CA GLY A 130 12.56 6.82 -3.12
C GLY A 130 11.56 6.36 -2.05
N TYR A 131 10.57 5.53 -2.41
CA TYR A 131 9.55 5.04 -1.49
C TYR A 131 9.74 3.55 -1.17
N THR A 132 9.58 3.15 0.09
CA THR A 132 9.40 1.72 0.37
C THR A 132 8.00 1.32 -0.09
N ALA A 133 7.87 0.45 -1.09
CA ALA A 133 6.59 -0.12 -1.48
C ALA A 133 6.33 -1.41 -0.70
N LEU A 134 5.21 -1.47 0.02
CA LEU A 134 4.74 -2.64 0.75
C LEU A 134 3.49 -3.20 0.08
N THR A 135 3.63 -4.28 -0.67
CA THR A 135 2.48 -4.97 -1.26
C THR A 135 1.99 -6.05 -0.30
N ILE A 136 0.71 -6.02 0.07
CA ILE A 136 0.08 -7.03 0.95
C ILE A 136 -0.84 -7.95 0.16
N HIS A 137 -0.78 -9.26 0.44
CA HIS A 137 -1.73 -10.24 -0.08
C HIS A 137 -3.00 -10.27 0.76
N ARG A 138 -4.10 -10.72 0.17
CA ARG A 138 -5.32 -11.06 0.92
C ARG A 138 -5.05 -12.05 2.07
N PRO A 139 -5.84 -12.00 3.15
CA PRO A 139 -5.78 -12.98 4.23
C PRO A 139 -6.02 -14.41 3.73
N VAL A 140 -5.18 -15.32 4.21
CA VAL A 140 -5.22 -16.76 3.94
C VAL A 140 -5.44 -17.49 5.26
N LYS A 141 -6.49 -18.31 5.34
CA LYS A 141 -6.70 -19.26 6.45
C LYS A 141 -5.75 -20.45 6.28
N LEU A 142 -4.99 -20.75 7.32
CA LEU A 142 -4.11 -21.91 7.38
C LEU A 142 -4.91 -23.18 7.71
N THR A 143 -5.77 -23.58 6.78
CA THR A 143 -6.54 -24.83 6.84
C THR A 143 -5.71 -26.04 6.41
N SER A 144 -6.07 -27.23 6.91
CA SER A 144 -5.52 -28.50 6.47
C SER A 144 -6.44 -29.16 5.42
N PRO A 145 -5.92 -29.79 4.35
CA PRO A 145 -4.49 -29.98 4.01
C PRO A 145 -3.86 -28.78 3.28
N THR A 146 -4.67 -27.86 2.76
CA THR A 146 -4.19 -26.73 1.95
C THR A 146 -4.77 -25.43 2.50
N PRO A 147 -3.95 -24.37 2.65
CA PRO A 147 -4.44 -23.05 2.99
C PRO A 147 -5.48 -22.54 1.99
N THR A 148 -6.50 -21.86 2.49
CA THR A 148 -7.60 -21.32 1.69
C THR A 148 -7.72 -19.82 1.89
N ALA A 149 -8.34 -19.10 0.95
CA ALA A 149 -8.65 -17.70 1.20
C ALA A 149 -9.67 -17.57 2.35
N GLU A 150 -9.62 -16.49 3.13
CA GLU A 150 -10.54 -16.32 4.27
C GLU A 150 -12.01 -16.35 3.85
N PHE A 151 -12.32 -15.66 2.75
CA PHE A 151 -13.66 -15.57 2.17
C PHE A 151 -13.74 -16.28 0.81
N PRO A 152 -14.94 -16.67 0.35
CA PRO A 152 -15.13 -17.30 -0.96
C PRO A 152 -14.53 -16.48 -2.10
N THR A 153 -13.95 -17.19 -3.08
CA THR A 153 -13.33 -16.56 -4.26
C THR A 153 -14.17 -16.73 -5.52
N THR A 154 -15.34 -17.35 -5.41
CA THR A 154 -16.30 -17.57 -6.49
C THR A 154 -17.72 -17.38 -5.98
N GLY A 155 -18.64 -17.11 -6.90
CA GLY A 155 -20.07 -16.94 -6.58
C GLY A 155 -20.39 -15.69 -5.77
N PRO A 156 -21.60 -15.61 -5.20
CA PRO A 156 -22.09 -14.40 -4.52
C PRO A 156 -21.31 -14.08 -3.22
N GLY A 157 -20.59 -15.05 -2.66
CA GLY A 157 -19.77 -14.85 -1.46
C GLY A 157 -18.56 -13.94 -1.68
N GLN A 158 -18.20 -13.61 -2.93
CA GLN A 158 -17.09 -12.68 -3.21
C GLN A 158 -17.30 -11.27 -2.64
N ALA A 159 -18.55 -10.83 -2.46
CA ALA A 159 -18.86 -9.53 -1.87
C ALA A 159 -18.31 -9.37 -0.44
N GLN A 160 -18.08 -10.48 0.27
CA GLN A 160 -17.46 -10.46 1.60
C GLN A 160 -16.06 -9.84 1.60
N TRP A 161 -15.36 -9.85 0.46
CA TRP A 161 -14.08 -9.14 0.33
C TRP A 161 -14.24 -7.64 0.47
N ASP A 162 -15.29 -7.04 -0.09
CA ASP A 162 -15.55 -5.60 0.09
C ASP A 162 -15.86 -5.27 1.56
N HIS A 163 -16.62 -6.11 2.24
CA HIS A 163 -16.91 -5.96 3.66
C HIS A 163 -15.66 -6.13 4.53
N TYR A 164 -14.75 -7.03 4.15
CA TYR A 164 -13.44 -7.11 4.78
C TYR A 164 -12.65 -5.81 4.61
N ARG A 165 -12.62 -5.22 3.40
CA ARG A 165 -11.89 -3.95 3.13
C ARG A 165 -12.30 -2.80 4.05
N VAL A 166 -13.57 -2.76 4.47
CA VAL A 166 -14.13 -1.72 5.35
C VAL A 166 -14.24 -2.15 6.83
N SER A 167 -13.56 -3.22 7.22
CA SER A 167 -13.62 -3.77 8.58
C SER A 167 -12.35 -3.54 9.38
N SER A 168 -12.47 -3.66 10.71
CA SER A 168 -11.35 -3.67 11.65
C SER A 168 -10.27 -4.69 11.29
N LYS A 169 -10.68 -5.86 10.76
CA LYS A 169 -9.78 -6.93 10.32
C LYS A 169 -8.76 -6.44 9.28
N HIS A 170 -9.19 -5.63 8.31
CA HIS A 170 -8.28 -5.15 7.26
C HIS A 170 -7.31 -4.08 7.77
N ALA A 171 -7.77 -3.12 8.57
CA ALA A 171 -6.87 -2.18 9.23
C ALA A 171 -5.84 -2.90 10.09
N PHE A 172 -6.26 -3.91 10.86
CA PHE A 172 -5.35 -4.67 11.69
C PHE A 172 -4.29 -5.41 10.87
N ASP A 173 -4.69 -6.07 9.78
CA ASP A 173 -3.78 -6.76 8.88
C ASP A 173 -2.76 -5.80 8.24
N ILE A 174 -3.20 -4.60 7.82
CA ILE A 174 -2.32 -3.52 7.30
C ILE A 174 -1.32 -3.07 8.38
N VAL A 175 -1.81 -2.76 9.58
CA VAL A 175 -0.98 -2.18 10.65
C VAL A 175 0.01 -3.21 11.19
N ARG A 176 -0.34 -4.50 11.25
CA ARG A 176 0.61 -5.55 11.59
C ARG A 176 1.72 -5.71 10.54
N ALA A 177 1.39 -5.58 9.25
CA ALA A 177 2.42 -5.57 8.20
C ALA A 177 3.33 -4.33 8.32
N LEU A 178 2.75 -3.15 8.61
CA LEU A 178 3.52 -1.93 8.85
C LEU A 178 4.42 -2.02 10.07
N ALA A 179 3.99 -2.66 11.16
CA ALA A 179 4.83 -2.85 12.36
C ALA A 179 6.10 -3.67 12.07
N ILE A 180 6.05 -4.59 11.09
CA ILE A 180 7.20 -5.38 10.65
C ILE A 180 8.12 -4.55 9.73
N VAL A 181 7.53 -3.76 8.82
CA VAL A 181 8.28 -3.12 7.72
C VAL A 181 8.74 -1.70 8.05
N ASN A 182 8.00 -0.95 8.88
CA ASN A 182 8.24 0.45 9.19
C ASN A 182 9.13 0.68 10.41
N THR A 183 10.31 0.04 10.44
CA THR A 183 11.24 0.18 11.57
C THR A 183 11.84 1.57 11.71
N GLY A 184 11.73 2.42 10.69
CA GLY A 184 12.23 3.80 10.67
C GLY A 184 11.21 4.87 11.06
N ASN A 185 10.01 4.49 11.50
CA ASN A 185 8.88 5.40 11.78
C ASN A 185 8.63 6.42 10.66
N LEU A 186 8.67 5.96 9.41
CA LEU A 186 8.47 6.81 8.24
C LEU A 186 6.98 7.17 8.09
N PRO A 187 6.67 8.30 7.41
CA PRO A 187 5.32 8.59 6.94
C PRO A 187 4.75 7.42 6.13
N VAL A 188 3.44 7.18 6.26
CA VAL A 188 2.75 6.06 5.60
C VAL A 188 1.71 6.60 4.64
N PHE A 189 1.62 6.03 3.45
CA PHE A 189 0.58 6.30 2.48
C PHE A 189 -0.09 5.00 2.06
N LEU A 190 -1.36 5.07 1.68
CA LEU A 190 -2.08 3.92 1.15
C LEU A 190 -2.39 4.15 -0.34
N ALA A 191 -2.06 3.18 -1.18
CA ALA A 191 -2.39 3.18 -2.60
C ALA A 191 -3.29 2.00 -2.97
N GLY A 192 -4.39 2.28 -3.67
CA GLY A 192 -5.37 1.26 -4.05
C GLY A 192 -5.80 1.39 -5.51
N THR A 193 -5.81 0.28 -6.25
CA THR A 193 -6.34 0.24 -7.63
C THR A 193 -7.68 -0.47 -7.69
N SER A 194 -8.61 0.02 -8.51
CA SER A 194 -9.92 -0.64 -8.69
C SER A 194 -10.65 -0.76 -7.36
N ARG A 195 -11.07 -1.97 -6.97
CA ARG A 195 -11.63 -2.25 -5.62
C ARG A 195 -10.67 -1.94 -4.47
N GLY A 196 -9.36 -1.81 -4.74
CA GLY A 196 -8.38 -1.29 -3.79
C GLY A 196 -8.73 0.11 -3.28
N ALA A 197 -9.46 0.90 -4.06
CA ALA A 197 -9.99 2.19 -3.63
C ALA A 197 -10.88 2.10 -2.38
N ILE A 198 -11.69 1.04 -2.28
CA ILE A 198 -12.56 0.77 -1.11
C ILE A 198 -11.70 0.61 0.14
N SER A 199 -10.61 -0.16 0.05
CA SER A 199 -9.66 -0.35 1.16
C SER A 199 -9.04 0.95 1.61
N VAL A 200 -8.50 1.73 0.69
CA VAL A 200 -7.72 2.92 1.06
C VAL A 200 -8.60 4.07 1.56
N VAL A 201 -9.82 4.23 1.02
CA VAL A 201 -10.76 5.24 1.53
C VAL A 201 -11.21 4.88 2.95
N ALA A 202 -11.65 3.63 3.16
CA ALA A 202 -12.12 3.17 4.46
C ALA A 202 -11.04 3.16 5.55
N ASN A 203 -9.77 3.03 5.15
CA ASN A 203 -8.63 3.02 6.07
C ASN A 203 -7.75 4.26 5.92
N SER A 204 -8.27 5.35 5.36
CA SER A 204 -7.51 6.57 5.04
C SER A 204 -6.79 7.18 6.24
N MET A 205 -7.35 7.00 7.44
CA MET A 205 -6.80 7.45 8.71
C MET A 205 -5.48 6.78 9.11
N LEU A 206 -5.12 5.64 8.50
CA LEU A 206 -3.89 4.91 8.83
C LEU A 206 -2.61 5.57 8.28
N GLY A 207 -2.73 6.59 7.42
CA GLY A 207 -1.60 7.21 6.75
C GLY A 207 -1.73 8.73 6.63
N ASN A 208 -0.69 9.34 6.08
CA ASN A 208 -0.56 10.77 5.79
C ASN A 208 -1.26 11.18 4.48
N GLY A 209 -1.76 10.23 3.70
CA GLY A 209 -2.47 10.48 2.45
C GLY A 209 -2.86 9.19 1.73
N ILE A 210 -3.79 9.29 0.78
CA ILE A 210 -4.27 8.17 -0.02
C ILE A 210 -4.14 8.41 -1.52
N LEU A 211 -3.86 7.35 -2.26
CA LEU A 211 -3.70 7.33 -3.71
C LEU A 211 -4.68 6.30 -4.28
N VAL A 212 -5.53 6.69 -5.23
CA VAL A 212 -6.44 5.75 -5.90
C VAL A 212 -6.24 5.80 -7.41
N SER A 213 -6.18 4.63 -8.05
CA SER A 213 -6.04 4.48 -9.49
C SER A 213 -7.18 3.62 -10.06
N SER A 214 -7.83 4.10 -11.11
CA SER A 214 -9.06 3.52 -11.66
C SER A 214 -10.01 3.08 -10.54
N PRO A 215 -10.46 3.98 -9.65
CA PRO A 215 -11.20 3.59 -8.45
C PRO A 215 -12.58 3.02 -8.78
N VAL A 216 -12.99 1.98 -8.06
CA VAL A 216 -14.41 1.58 -8.01
C VAL A 216 -15.17 2.61 -7.19
N ALA A 217 -15.67 3.63 -7.88
CA ALA A 217 -16.35 4.81 -7.32
C ALA A 217 -17.82 4.90 -7.74
N ASN A 218 -18.26 3.98 -8.59
CA ASN A 218 -19.65 3.87 -9.01
C ASN A 218 -19.90 2.42 -9.44
N LEU A 219 -21.02 1.84 -9.04
CA LEU A 219 -21.52 0.58 -9.58
C LEU A 219 -22.87 0.83 -10.25
N THR A 220 -22.88 1.60 -11.33
CA THR A 220 -24.07 1.61 -12.21
C THR A 220 -24.21 0.24 -12.85
N GLY A 221 -25.21 -0.54 -12.42
CA GLY A 221 -25.58 -1.79 -13.09
C GLY A 221 -25.23 -3.10 -12.39
N VAL A 222 -24.71 -3.08 -11.15
CA VAL A 222 -24.61 -4.29 -10.31
C VAL A 222 -25.38 -4.05 -9.00
N LEU A 223 -26.66 -4.39 -9.06
CA LEU A 223 -27.73 -4.23 -8.06
C LEU A 223 -28.18 -2.77 -7.80
N PRO A 224 -29.49 -2.51 -7.66
CA PRO A 224 -30.03 -1.15 -7.56
C PRO A 224 -29.56 -0.40 -6.30
N PRO A 225 -29.26 0.91 -6.38
CA PRO A 225 -28.92 1.77 -5.24
C PRO A 225 -30.03 1.86 -4.17
N ASP A 226 -31.24 1.44 -4.52
CA ASP A 226 -32.49 1.48 -3.75
C ASP A 226 -32.84 0.13 -3.09
N TRP A 227 -31.92 -0.84 -3.02
CA TRP A 227 -32.18 -2.06 -2.25
C TRP A 227 -32.24 -1.74 -0.74
N PRO A 228 -33.39 -1.91 -0.07
CA PRO A 228 -33.51 -1.62 1.36
C PRO A 228 -32.67 -2.61 2.15
N GLY A 229 -31.53 -2.12 2.66
CA GLY A 229 -30.60 -2.88 3.48
C GLY A 229 -29.77 -3.88 2.68
N CYS A 230 -28.44 -3.68 2.65
CA CYS A 230 -27.52 -4.78 2.38
C CYS A 230 -27.90 -5.92 3.36
N PRO A 231 -28.38 -7.09 2.88
CA PRO A 231 -28.90 -8.11 3.78
C PRO A 231 -27.81 -8.58 4.76
N PRO A 232 -28.19 -9.21 5.89
CA PRO A 232 -27.26 -9.64 6.95
C PRO A 232 -26.07 -10.49 6.48
N ALA A 233 -26.14 -11.04 5.27
CA ALA A 233 -25.15 -11.94 4.70
C ALA A 233 -23.95 -11.26 4.01
N MET A 234 -23.79 -9.92 4.04
CA MET A 234 -22.63 -9.24 3.44
C MET A 234 -22.43 -9.60 1.96
N THR A 235 -23.53 -9.71 1.21
CA THR A 235 -23.55 -10.14 -0.20
C THR A 235 -23.63 -8.99 -1.20
N CYS A 236 -23.67 -7.74 -0.72
CA CYS A 236 -23.71 -6.57 -1.59
C CYS A 236 -22.30 -6.10 -1.95
N GLY A 237 -22.07 -5.73 -3.21
CA GLY A 237 -20.83 -5.08 -3.60
C GLY A 237 -20.76 -3.66 -3.06
N LEU A 238 -19.60 -3.26 -2.53
CA LEU A 238 -19.36 -1.88 -2.09
C LEU A 238 -18.56 -1.11 -3.15
N TYR A 239 -18.60 0.22 -3.04
CA TYR A 239 -17.84 1.16 -3.86
C TYR A 239 -17.59 2.44 -3.07
N VAL A 240 -16.60 3.23 -3.47
CA VAL A 240 -16.36 4.54 -2.84
C VAL A 240 -17.55 5.46 -3.13
N GLY A 241 -18.17 6.02 -2.09
CA GLY A 241 -19.42 6.75 -2.18
C GLY A 241 -20.67 5.93 -1.84
N HIS A 242 -20.56 4.60 -1.70
CA HIS A 242 -21.63 3.75 -1.14
C HIS A 242 -22.04 4.29 0.25
N PRO A 243 -23.33 4.23 0.66
CA PRO A 243 -23.84 4.73 1.96
C PRO A 243 -23.35 3.93 3.19
N TRP A 244 -22.08 3.52 3.17
CA TRP A 244 -21.32 3.06 4.30
C TRP A 244 -20.49 4.25 4.84
N PRO A 245 -20.50 4.55 6.15
CA PRO A 245 -19.88 5.77 6.68
C PRO A 245 -18.41 5.95 6.26
N SER A 246 -17.60 4.89 6.33
CA SER A 246 -16.17 4.94 5.98
C SER A 246 -15.88 5.01 4.47
N LEU A 247 -16.90 4.94 3.61
CA LEU A 247 -16.75 5.07 2.16
C LEU A 247 -17.21 6.44 1.62
N GLN A 248 -17.75 7.30 2.48
CA GLN A 248 -18.15 8.65 2.09
C GLN A 248 -16.92 9.55 1.90
N PRO A 249 -16.89 10.41 0.87
CA PRO A 249 -15.77 11.34 0.67
C PRO A 249 -15.44 12.20 1.91
N GLY A 250 -16.46 12.63 2.66
CA GLY A 250 -16.30 13.40 3.90
C GLY A 250 -15.78 12.61 5.11
N PHE A 251 -15.59 11.30 5.00
CA PHE A 251 -14.86 10.51 6.00
C PHE A 251 -13.35 10.72 5.89
N VAL A 252 -12.84 11.06 4.71
CA VAL A 252 -11.41 11.21 4.46
C VAL A 252 -10.92 12.56 5.00
N ALA A 253 -9.92 12.53 5.86
CA ALA A 253 -9.31 13.71 6.48
C ALA A 253 -7.85 13.94 6.07
N VAL A 254 -7.38 13.22 5.04
CA VAL A 254 -5.99 13.25 4.57
C VAL A 254 -5.95 13.61 3.09
N PRO A 255 -4.85 14.24 2.60
CA PRO A 255 -4.70 14.55 1.19
C PRO A 255 -4.84 13.33 0.29
N THR A 256 -5.45 13.52 -0.87
CA THR A 256 -5.77 12.45 -1.83
C THR A 256 -5.16 12.71 -3.20
N HIS A 257 -4.97 11.65 -3.97
CA HIS A 257 -4.86 11.72 -5.42
C HIS A 257 -5.68 10.62 -6.08
N VAL A 258 -6.50 11.04 -7.04
CA VAL A 258 -7.35 10.19 -7.87
C VAL A 258 -6.81 10.16 -9.28
N MET A 259 -6.51 8.97 -9.79
CA MET A 259 -5.98 8.76 -11.13
C MET A 259 -6.91 7.86 -11.93
N ALA A 260 -7.10 8.15 -13.21
CA ALA A 260 -7.81 7.27 -14.15
C ALA A 260 -7.05 7.16 -15.47
N HIS A 261 -7.26 6.08 -16.20
CA HIS A 261 -6.81 5.96 -17.59
C HIS A 261 -7.92 6.44 -18.54
N GLN A 262 -7.63 7.29 -19.53
CA GLN A 262 -8.65 7.86 -20.44
C GLN A 262 -9.50 6.81 -21.14
N GLN A 263 -8.89 5.66 -21.44
CA GLN A 263 -9.51 4.51 -22.12
C GLN A 263 -9.96 3.39 -21.17
N ASP A 264 -10.05 3.65 -19.86
CA ASP A 264 -10.61 2.66 -18.93
C ASP A 264 -12.10 2.42 -19.23
N ALA A 265 -12.38 1.28 -19.85
CA ALA A 265 -13.72 0.86 -20.22
C ALA A 265 -14.35 -0.10 -19.20
N CYS A 266 -13.74 -0.27 -18.02
CA CYS A 266 -14.34 -1.07 -16.97
C CYS A 266 -15.56 -0.37 -16.35
N SER A 267 -16.66 -1.12 -16.20
CA SER A 267 -17.96 -0.56 -15.80
C SER A 267 -17.97 0.11 -14.43
N GLY A 268 -17.11 -0.33 -13.50
CA GLY A 268 -17.03 0.24 -12.16
C GLY A 268 -16.07 1.42 -11.99
N THR A 269 -15.21 1.68 -12.98
CA THR A 269 -14.03 2.54 -12.83
C THR A 269 -13.84 3.53 -13.97
N ALA A 270 -14.92 3.83 -14.68
CA ALA A 270 -14.94 4.78 -15.78
C ALA A 270 -14.27 6.12 -15.38
N PRO A 271 -13.53 6.78 -16.30
CA PRO A 271 -12.82 8.02 -16.00
C PRO A 271 -13.72 9.15 -15.47
N ALA A 272 -14.96 9.22 -15.97
CA ALA A 272 -15.95 10.16 -15.47
C ALA A 272 -16.31 9.92 -13.99
N SER A 273 -16.41 8.65 -13.57
CA SER A 273 -16.65 8.28 -12.17
C SER A 273 -15.46 8.62 -11.27
N ALA A 274 -14.23 8.46 -11.77
CA ALA A 274 -13.03 8.87 -11.04
C ALA A 274 -12.96 10.40 -10.88
N LEU A 275 -13.27 11.17 -11.92
CA LEU A 275 -13.35 12.63 -11.83
C LEU A 275 -14.46 13.07 -10.86
N ALA A 276 -15.62 12.41 -10.89
CA ALA A 276 -16.70 12.67 -9.94
C ALA A 276 -16.27 12.41 -8.49
N LEU A 277 -15.52 11.34 -8.24
CA LEU A 277 -14.95 11.06 -6.91
C LEU A 277 -13.98 12.17 -6.46
N HIS A 278 -13.07 12.61 -7.33
CA HIS A 278 -12.20 13.75 -7.04
C HIS A 278 -13.00 15.01 -6.66
N ASN A 279 -14.01 15.36 -7.46
CA ASN A 279 -14.88 16.50 -7.17
C ASN A 279 -15.62 16.34 -5.84
N ALA A 280 -16.03 15.13 -5.48
CA ALA A 280 -16.69 14.85 -4.22
C ALA A 280 -15.73 14.99 -3.01
N PHE A 281 -14.45 14.66 -3.18
CA PHE A 281 -13.43 14.97 -2.18
C PHE A 281 -13.26 16.48 -1.99
N LEU A 282 -13.14 17.24 -3.07
CA LEU A 282 -13.06 18.71 -3.01
C LEU A 282 -14.29 19.32 -2.33
N ALA A 283 -15.49 18.85 -2.68
CA ALA A 283 -16.74 19.31 -2.08
C ALA A 283 -16.84 18.99 -0.58
N ALA A 284 -16.16 17.93 -0.13
CA ALA A 284 -16.04 17.57 1.28
C ALA A 284 -14.90 18.33 2.01
N GLY A 285 -14.21 19.25 1.33
CA GLY A 285 -13.10 20.02 1.90
C GLY A 285 -11.76 19.27 1.96
N VAL A 286 -11.64 18.16 1.23
CA VAL A 286 -10.43 17.33 1.21
C VAL A 286 -9.49 17.84 0.11
N ASP A 287 -8.22 18.05 0.44
CA ASP A 287 -7.18 18.37 -0.55
C ASP A 287 -7.02 17.17 -1.52
N SER A 288 -7.44 17.36 -2.76
CA SER A 288 -7.48 16.30 -3.77
C SER A 288 -6.80 16.75 -5.05
N ARG A 289 -6.07 15.84 -5.67
CA ARG A 289 -5.51 15.99 -7.01
C ARG A 289 -6.11 14.96 -7.96
N PHE A 290 -6.37 15.37 -9.20
CA PHE A 290 -6.79 14.47 -10.28
C PHE A 290 -5.78 14.49 -11.43
N ASP A 291 -5.35 13.31 -11.85
CA ASP A 291 -4.55 13.14 -13.06
C ASP A 291 -5.19 12.08 -13.96
N THR A 292 -5.01 12.23 -15.27
CA THR A 292 -5.47 11.26 -16.24
C THR A 292 -4.30 10.76 -17.07
N VAL A 293 -4.22 9.44 -17.26
CA VAL A 293 -3.17 8.77 -18.04
C VAL A 293 -3.73 8.39 -19.41
N ASP A 294 -2.91 8.52 -20.43
CA ASP A 294 -3.16 8.10 -21.81
C ASP A 294 -2.04 7.19 -22.33
N GLY A 295 -2.26 6.58 -23.50
CA GLY A 295 -1.32 5.65 -24.12
C GLY A 295 -1.54 4.21 -23.67
N GLY A 296 -0.47 3.40 -23.74
CA GLY A 296 -0.53 1.99 -23.36
C GLY A 296 -1.33 1.15 -24.34
N PHE A 297 -1.74 -0.04 -23.90
CA PHE A 297 -2.43 -1.01 -24.74
C PHE A 297 -3.25 -2.00 -23.91
N ALA A 298 -4.04 -2.80 -24.61
CA ALA A 298 -4.75 -3.96 -24.08
C ALA A 298 -4.06 -5.24 -24.56
N ALA A 299 -3.84 -6.19 -23.66
CA ALA A 299 -3.40 -7.53 -24.06
C ALA A 299 -4.50 -8.23 -24.89
N PRO A 300 -4.14 -9.04 -25.90
CA PRO A 300 -5.12 -9.73 -26.74
C PRO A 300 -6.06 -10.62 -25.92
N GLY A 301 -7.36 -10.37 -26.01
CA GLY A 301 -8.39 -11.16 -25.34
C GLY A 301 -8.63 -10.80 -23.86
N GLU A 302 -7.89 -9.85 -23.30
CA GLU A 302 -8.10 -9.37 -21.93
C GLU A 302 -9.38 -8.51 -21.82
N PRO A 303 -10.31 -8.84 -20.91
CA PRO A 303 -11.47 -8.01 -20.65
C PRO A 303 -11.11 -6.60 -20.16
N ALA A 304 -12.00 -5.64 -20.40
CA ALA A 304 -11.76 -4.24 -20.06
C ALA A 304 -11.45 -3.96 -18.58
N CYS A 305 -11.93 -4.82 -17.66
CA CYS A 305 -11.71 -4.70 -16.21
C CYS A 305 -10.46 -5.41 -15.69
N GLU A 306 -9.69 -6.09 -16.55
CA GLU A 306 -8.54 -6.86 -16.11
C GLU A 306 -7.24 -6.03 -16.09
N ALA A 307 -6.25 -6.57 -15.39
CA ALA A 307 -5.03 -5.83 -15.04
C ALA A 307 -4.10 -5.52 -16.21
N LEU A 308 -4.19 -6.29 -17.29
CA LEU A 308 -3.41 -6.12 -18.53
C LEU A 308 -4.23 -5.43 -19.63
N HIS A 309 -5.07 -4.49 -19.20
CA HIS A 309 -5.84 -3.57 -20.04
C HIS A 309 -5.56 -2.12 -19.60
N PHE A 310 -6.17 -1.14 -20.27
CA PHE A 310 -6.16 0.26 -19.87
C PHE A 310 -6.58 0.48 -18.40
N HIS A 311 -7.49 -0.35 -17.88
CA HIS A 311 -7.90 -0.34 -16.47
C HIS A 311 -6.72 -0.52 -15.49
N GLY A 312 -5.74 -1.33 -15.89
CA GLY A 312 -4.52 -1.56 -15.14
C GLY A 312 -3.32 -0.76 -15.64
N PHE A 313 -3.49 0.26 -16.49
CA PHE A 313 -2.39 1.11 -16.99
C PHE A 313 -1.28 0.33 -17.73
N PHE A 314 -1.66 -0.72 -18.47
CA PHE A 314 -0.71 -1.62 -19.14
C PHE A 314 0.06 -0.90 -20.27
N GLY A 315 1.40 -0.93 -20.18
CA GLY A 315 2.31 -0.24 -21.10
C GLY A 315 2.61 1.23 -20.76
N VAL A 316 2.03 1.75 -19.68
CA VAL A 316 2.24 3.13 -19.18
C VAL A 316 2.41 3.17 -17.66
N GLU A 317 2.93 2.08 -17.10
CA GLU A 317 3.04 1.88 -15.65
C GLU A 317 3.87 2.97 -14.96
N ASN A 318 5.03 3.32 -15.51
CA ASN A 318 5.96 4.33 -15.01
C ASN A 318 5.30 5.71 -15.02
N ARG A 319 4.63 6.08 -16.11
CA ARG A 319 3.86 7.34 -16.16
C ARG A 319 2.80 7.39 -15.06
N ALA A 320 2.05 6.31 -14.88
CA ALA A 320 1.02 6.21 -13.85
C ALA A 320 1.60 6.30 -12.42
N VAL A 321 2.67 5.56 -12.13
CA VAL A 321 3.37 5.62 -10.84
C VAL A 321 3.96 7.01 -10.59
N LYS A 322 4.50 7.69 -11.61
CA LYS A 322 5.04 9.04 -11.51
C LYS A 322 4.01 10.07 -11.08
N PHE A 323 2.76 9.95 -11.52
CA PHE A 323 1.69 10.82 -11.01
C PHE A 323 1.46 10.61 -9.52
N HIS A 324 1.40 9.35 -9.07
CA HIS A 324 1.29 9.03 -7.65
C HIS A 324 2.48 9.55 -6.84
N THR A 325 3.72 9.24 -7.24
CA THR A 325 4.92 9.65 -6.49
C THR A 325 5.13 11.15 -6.48
N LYS A 326 4.74 11.87 -7.55
CA LYS A 326 4.71 13.33 -7.55
C LYS A 326 3.75 13.88 -6.49
N ARG A 327 2.55 13.31 -6.35
CA ARG A 327 1.63 13.72 -5.27
C ARG A 327 2.20 13.44 -3.89
N LEU A 328 2.85 12.28 -3.70
CA LEU A 328 3.51 11.95 -2.45
C LEU A 328 4.59 12.98 -2.08
N ASP A 329 5.42 13.37 -3.05
CA ASP A 329 6.46 14.40 -2.86
C ASP A 329 5.84 15.76 -2.49
N GLU A 330 4.71 16.14 -3.10
CA GLU A 330 3.96 17.35 -2.77
C GLU A 330 3.46 17.33 -1.32
N ILE A 331 2.79 16.24 -0.91
CA ILE A 331 2.27 16.09 0.46
C ILE A 331 3.40 16.13 1.50
N LEU A 332 4.48 15.38 1.27
CA LEU A 332 5.63 15.36 2.18
C LEU A 332 6.28 16.74 2.31
N LYS A 333 6.40 17.47 1.20
CA LYS A 333 6.95 18.82 1.18
C LYS A 333 6.07 19.81 1.94
N ASP A 334 4.75 19.70 1.79
CA ASP A 334 3.81 20.57 2.50
C ASP A 334 3.82 20.30 4.01
N LEU A 335 3.89 19.02 4.42
CA LEU A 335 4.07 18.64 5.83
C LEU A 335 5.36 19.22 6.42
N GLU A 336 6.51 19.04 5.75
CA GLU A 336 7.79 19.60 6.22
C GLU A 336 7.78 21.13 6.24
N LYS A 337 7.09 21.78 5.29
CA LYS A 337 6.97 23.24 5.26
C LYS A 337 6.11 23.75 6.42
N GLN A 338 5.00 23.07 6.72
CA GLN A 338 4.05 23.48 7.76
C GLN A 338 4.58 23.17 9.16
N PHE A 339 5.27 22.03 9.32
CA PHE A 339 5.71 21.50 10.61
C PHE A 339 7.21 21.18 10.58
N LYS A 340 8.01 22.17 10.19
CA LYS A 340 9.46 22.03 10.02
C LYS A 340 10.14 21.47 11.27
N GLY A 341 10.89 20.38 11.11
CA GLY A 341 11.60 19.72 12.20
C GLY A 341 10.71 18.96 13.18
N ASN A 342 9.42 18.79 12.88
CA ASN A 342 8.52 17.95 13.66
C ASN A 342 8.97 16.49 13.62
N THR A 343 8.89 15.82 14.75
CA THR A 343 9.08 14.37 14.82
C THR A 343 7.70 13.73 14.88
N LYS A 344 7.50 12.65 14.15
CA LYS A 344 6.23 11.91 14.15
C LYS A 344 6.14 11.06 15.42
N PRO A 345 4.95 10.84 16.00
CA PRO A 345 4.79 10.03 17.18
C PRO A 345 5.33 8.62 16.95
N MET A 346 5.92 8.00 17.96
CA MET A 346 6.28 6.59 17.93
C MET A 346 5.23 5.79 18.68
N THR A 347 4.80 4.66 18.13
CA THR A 347 3.83 3.74 18.75
C THR A 347 4.40 2.34 18.85
N LEU A 348 3.96 1.59 19.85
CA LEU A 348 4.38 0.21 20.12
C LEU A 348 3.19 -0.74 20.07
N PRO A 349 3.36 -2.00 19.63
CA PRO A 349 2.32 -3.00 19.82
C PRO A 349 2.02 -3.23 21.30
N GLY A 350 0.73 -3.37 21.63
CA GLY A 350 0.27 -3.76 22.96
C GLY A 350 -0.19 -5.21 23.03
N ALA A 351 -0.18 -5.80 24.21
CA ALA A 351 -0.77 -7.10 24.48
C ALA A 351 -1.36 -7.13 25.89
N VAL A 352 -2.54 -7.76 26.05
CA VAL A 352 -3.18 -7.92 27.35
C VAL A 352 -3.99 -9.22 27.43
N GLY A 353 -4.02 -9.85 28.61
CA GLY A 353 -4.88 -10.99 28.91
C GLY A 353 -6.01 -10.60 29.86
N VAL A 354 -7.27 -10.65 29.42
CA VAL A 354 -8.43 -10.17 30.20
C VAL A 354 -9.68 -11.03 29.98
N ALA A 355 -10.37 -11.40 31.06
CA ALA A 355 -11.60 -12.20 30.99
C ALA A 355 -12.87 -11.35 30.86
N THR A 356 -12.80 -10.07 31.25
CA THR A 356 -13.94 -9.15 31.31
C THR A 356 -13.55 -7.81 30.70
N ALA A 357 -14.47 -6.84 30.74
CA ALA A 357 -14.18 -5.49 30.29
C ALA A 357 -12.93 -4.92 30.98
N TYR A 358 -12.04 -4.34 30.19
CA TYR A 358 -10.75 -3.85 30.64
C TYR A 358 -10.49 -2.45 30.07
N THR A 359 -9.95 -1.58 30.92
CA THR A 359 -9.49 -0.25 30.50
C THR A 359 -7.99 -0.28 30.40
N MET A 360 -7.45 0.11 29.25
CA MET A 360 -6.01 0.28 29.06
C MET A 360 -5.69 1.73 28.69
N ASP A 361 -4.53 2.20 29.13
CA ASP A 361 -4.01 3.51 28.77
C ASP A 361 -3.05 3.40 27.59
N LEU A 362 -3.49 3.85 26.42
CA LEU A 362 -2.69 3.87 25.20
C LEU A 362 -1.50 4.83 25.30
N ALA A 363 -1.49 5.77 26.25
CA ALA A 363 -0.35 6.66 26.45
C ALA A 363 0.91 5.90 26.88
N THR A 364 0.76 4.71 27.48
CA THR A 364 1.90 3.84 27.83
C THR A 364 2.57 3.20 26.61
N LEU A 365 1.93 3.24 25.45
CA LEU A 365 2.39 2.61 24.21
C LEU A 365 2.80 3.64 23.14
N ALA A 366 2.88 4.92 23.48
CA ALA A 366 3.19 5.98 22.54
C ALA A 366 4.12 7.03 23.15
N SER A 367 4.94 7.65 22.31
CA SER A 367 5.84 8.72 22.73
C SER A 367 6.10 9.70 21.60
N ASP A 368 6.09 10.99 21.93
CA ASP A 368 6.55 12.07 21.06
C ASP A 368 7.02 13.26 21.91
N PRO A 369 8.31 13.35 22.24
CA PRO A 369 8.79 14.35 23.18
C PRO A 369 8.54 15.79 22.69
N GLY A 370 7.73 16.54 23.43
CA GLY A 370 7.41 17.94 23.14
C GLY A 370 6.05 18.16 22.49
N ASP A 371 5.31 17.09 22.18
CA ASP A 371 4.00 17.15 21.55
C ASP A 371 2.89 16.58 22.43
N THR A 372 1.71 17.19 22.32
CA THR A 372 0.50 16.67 22.97
C THR A 372 -0.13 15.64 22.05
N LEU A 373 -0.23 14.40 22.54
CA LEU A 373 -0.75 13.30 21.75
C LEU A 373 -2.28 13.17 21.86
N THR A 374 -2.90 12.90 20.72
CA THR A 374 -4.30 12.53 20.61
C THR A 374 -4.42 11.10 20.12
N TYR A 375 -5.41 10.38 20.64
CA TYR A 375 -5.62 8.97 20.34
C TYR A 375 -6.94 8.79 19.61
N SER A 376 -7.00 7.83 18.69
CA SER A 376 -8.24 7.45 18.04
C SER A 376 -8.30 5.97 17.71
N LEU A 377 -9.52 5.47 17.53
CA LEU A 377 -9.78 4.12 17.04
C LEU A 377 -10.34 4.25 15.63
N PRO A 378 -9.69 3.66 14.59
CA PRO A 378 -10.22 3.70 13.24
C PRO A 378 -11.55 2.91 13.13
N TYR A 379 -11.78 1.97 14.06
CA TYR A 379 -13.01 1.20 14.14
C TYR A 379 -13.46 1.08 15.60
N PRO A 380 -14.76 1.20 15.90
CA PRO A 380 -15.30 1.02 17.25
C PRO A 380 -15.47 -0.47 17.64
N ARG A 381 -14.86 -1.36 16.85
CA ARG A 381 -14.98 -2.81 16.99
C ARG A 381 -13.62 -3.47 16.86
N SER A 382 -13.39 -4.50 17.67
CA SER A 382 -12.23 -5.37 17.54
C SER A 382 -12.37 -6.32 16.33
N ASN A 383 -11.37 -7.16 16.09
CA ASN A 383 -11.31 -8.04 14.93
C ASN A 383 -12.26 -9.24 15.04
N ARG A 384 -12.56 -9.70 16.27
CA ARG A 384 -13.47 -10.83 16.54
C ARG A 384 -14.92 -10.41 16.73
N ALA A 385 -15.20 -9.11 16.75
CA ALA A 385 -16.56 -8.61 16.77
C ALA A 385 -17.25 -8.89 15.42
N SER A 386 -18.39 -9.60 15.45
CA SER A 386 -19.17 -9.88 14.25
C SER A 386 -19.58 -8.59 13.53
N PRO A 387 -19.62 -8.58 12.19
CA PRO A 387 -20.14 -7.43 11.45
C PRO A 387 -21.57 -7.09 11.87
N GLY A 388 -21.83 -5.81 12.12
CA GLY A 388 -23.13 -5.33 12.62
C GLY A 388 -23.34 -5.47 14.13
N ALA A 389 -22.45 -6.14 14.87
CA ALA A 389 -22.53 -6.20 16.33
C ALA A 389 -22.42 -4.79 16.97
N PRO A 390 -22.84 -4.60 18.22
CA PRO A 390 -22.55 -3.36 18.96
C PRO A 390 -21.04 -3.06 18.99
N ALA A 391 -20.70 -1.78 19.19
CA ALA A 391 -19.32 -1.40 19.46
C ALA A 391 -18.83 -2.08 20.75
N ASN A 392 -17.63 -2.67 20.72
CA ASN A 392 -16.99 -3.28 21.88
C ASN A 392 -15.66 -2.59 22.25
N LEU A 393 -15.41 -1.44 21.63
CA LEU A 393 -14.35 -0.52 21.97
C LEU A 393 -14.94 0.88 22.19
N SER A 394 -14.50 1.57 23.24
CA SER A 394 -14.76 3.00 23.43
C SER A 394 -13.48 3.70 23.90
N LEU A 395 -13.30 4.97 23.54
CA LEU A 395 -12.08 5.73 23.83
C LEU A 395 -12.44 7.06 24.47
N VAL A 396 -11.78 7.39 25.59
CA VAL A 396 -11.85 8.71 26.25
C VAL A 396 -10.42 9.17 26.55
N GLY A 397 -9.94 10.21 25.85
CA GLY A 397 -8.53 10.58 25.90
C GLY A 397 -7.66 9.45 25.36
N SER A 398 -6.72 8.95 26.17
CA SER A 398 -5.89 7.78 25.87
C SER A 398 -6.45 6.46 26.44
N LEU A 399 -7.51 6.52 27.24
CA LEU A 399 -8.09 5.35 27.90
C LEU A 399 -9.08 4.66 26.97
N VAL A 400 -8.71 3.46 26.49
CA VAL A 400 -9.62 2.61 25.71
C VAL A 400 -10.22 1.55 26.61
N VAL A 401 -11.55 1.44 26.58
CA VAL A 401 -12.31 0.36 27.19
C VAL A 401 -12.55 -0.70 26.12
N TYR A 402 -12.04 -1.90 26.36
CA TYR A 402 -12.32 -3.10 25.58
C TYR A 402 -13.31 -3.98 26.32
N THR A 403 -14.31 -4.48 25.61
CA THR A 403 -15.22 -5.53 26.09
C THR A 403 -15.10 -6.75 25.18
N PRO A 404 -14.89 -7.98 25.72
CA PRO A 404 -14.87 -9.19 24.92
C PRO A 404 -16.12 -9.31 24.02
N PRO A 405 -15.96 -9.57 22.70
CA PRO A 405 -17.09 -9.59 21.76
C PRO A 405 -17.97 -10.85 21.87
N GLY A 406 -17.55 -11.86 22.63
CA GLY A 406 -18.29 -13.09 22.85
C GLY A 406 -17.79 -13.84 24.08
N PRO A 407 -18.51 -14.89 24.51
CA PRO A 407 -18.10 -15.72 25.63
C PRO A 407 -16.98 -16.69 25.22
N GLY A 408 -16.20 -17.11 26.21
CA GLY A 408 -15.20 -18.17 26.09
C GLY A 408 -13.83 -17.71 25.58
N PRO A 409 -12.86 -18.64 25.55
CA PRO A 409 -11.48 -18.31 25.24
C PRO A 409 -11.33 -17.85 23.79
N MET A 410 -10.60 -16.74 23.57
CA MET A 410 -10.32 -16.23 22.23
C MET A 410 -9.07 -15.35 22.18
N THR A 411 -8.43 -15.31 21.01
CA THR A 411 -7.51 -14.22 20.65
C THR A 411 -8.25 -13.23 19.77
N ASP A 412 -8.25 -11.98 20.21
CA ASP A 412 -8.82 -10.82 19.54
C ASP A 412 -7.74 -9.73 19.38
N GLY A 413 -8.09 -8.62 18.74
CA GLY A 413 -7.23 -7.46 18.66
C GLY A 413 -7.93 -6.27 18.05
N PHE A 414 -7.31 -5.11 18.19
CA PHE A 414 -7.78 -3.88 17.57
C PHE A 414 -6.63 -2.95 17.20
N THR A 415 -6.91 -2.01 16.32
CA THR A 415 -5.97 -0.99 15.87
C THR A 415 -6.21 0.30 16.65
N TYR A 416 -5.15 1.04 16.96
CA TYR A 416 -5.24 2.40 17.48
C TYR A 416 -4.31 3.34 16.70
N LEU A 417 -4.66 4.62 16.71
CA LEU A 417 -3.94 5.69 16.04
C LEU A 417 -3.51 6.74 17.07
N VAL A 418 -2.35 7.33 16.84
CA VAL A 418 -1.79 8.42 17.62
C VAL A 418 -1.42 9.56 16.68
N SER A 419 -1.87 10.77 17.01
CA SER A 419 -1.55 11.99 16.26
C SER A 419 -0.94 13.04 17.18
N ASP A 420 0.10 13.70 16.70
CA ASP A 420 0.76 14.85 17.34
C ASP A 420 0.06 16.19 17.03
N GLY A 421 -0.96 16.20 16.17
CA GLY A 421 -1.61 17.43 15.70
C GLY A 421 -0.76 18.28 14.74
N LYS A 422 0.43 17.81 14.37
CA LYS A 422 1.42 18.43 13.49
C LYS A 422 1.71 17.58 12.25
N GLY A 423 0.68 16.85 11.80
CA GLY A 423 0.74 16.02 10.61
C GLY A 423 1.45 14.67 10.80
N GLY A 424 1.97 14.36 12.00
CA GLY A 424 2.50 13.04 12.33
C GLY A 424 1.38 12.12 12.83
N ILE A 425 1.17 11.01 12.12
CA ILE A 425 0.17 9.98 12.48
C ILE A 425 0.84 8.61 12.55
N SER A 426 0.65 7.90 13.66
CA SER A 426 1.17 6.56 13.88
C SER A 426 0.07 5.58 14.20
N ALA A 427 0.05 4.46 13.47
CA ALA A 427 -0.84 3.34 13.72
C ALA A 427 -0.09 2.21 14.44
N SER A 428 -0.74 1.59 15.41
CA SER A 428 -0.28 0.35 16.03
C SER A 428 -1.49 -0.48 16.46
N TYR A 429 -1.24 -1.61 17.09
CA TYR A 429 -2.26 -2.60 17.42
C TYR A 429 -2.13 -3.11 18.85
N VAL A 430 -3.23 -3.64 19.36
CA VAL A 430 -3.28 -4.36 20.64
C VAL A 430 -3.82 -5.77 20.37
N ILE A 431 -3.11 -6.78 20.88
CA ILE A 431 -3.60 -8.16 20.94
C ILE A 431 -4.27 -8.39 22.29
N VAL A 432 -5.47 -8.96 22.28
CA VAL A 432 -6.20 -9.29 23.50
C VAL A 432 -6.43 -10.79 23.58
N THR A 433 -5.95 -11.41 24.66
CA THR A 433 -6.22 -12.81 24.96
C THR A 433 -7.32 -12.89 26.01
N VAL A 434 -8.45 -13.50 25.67
CA VAL A 434 -9.53 -13.82 26.61
C VAL A 434 -9.33 -15.27 27.05
N PRO A 435 -9.10 -15.53 28.36
CA PRO A 435 -8.83 -16.87 28.87
C PRO A 435 -10.05 -17.79 28.90
#